data_AF-D7ICR0-F1
#
_entry.id   AF-D7ICR0-F1
#
_cell.length_a   1.000
_cell.length_b   1.000
_cell.length_c   1.000
_cell.angle_alpha   90.00
_cell.angle_beta   90.00
_cell.angle_gamma   90.00
#
_symmetry.space_group_name_H-M   'P 1'
#
loop_
_entity.id
_entity.type
_entity.pdbx_description
1 polymer ?
#
loop_
_entity_poly.entity_id
_entity_poly.type
_entity_poly.pdbx_seq_one_letter_code
_entity_poly.pdbx_strand_id
1 'polypeptide(L)' 'MKPQVGQYHYTPHGRGFRIYRYTEVTDSFQSASPVLSEPIFYDREKAKKRVYELNGWKYNNERTQTSSAR' A
#
# COMPACT_ATOMS: atom_id res chain seq x y z
N MET A 1 -1.14 -3.32 14.17
CA MET A 1 -0.15 -2.23 14.35
C MET A 1 -0.80 -0.92 13.98
N LYS A 2 -0.56 0.13 14.75
CA LYS A 2 -0.93 1.50 14.41
C LYS A 2 -0.01 1.99 13.28
N PRO A 3 -0.51 2.63 12.22
CA PRO A 3 0.34 3.20 11.19
C PRO A 3 1.15 4.38 11.73
N GLN A 4 2.22 4.75 11.04
CA GLN A 4 3.03 5.92 11.37
C GLN A 4 2.65 7.10 10.47
N VAL A 5 2.81 8.33 10.96
CA VAL A 5 2.74 9.52 10.11
C VAL A 5 3.79 9.39 9.01
N GLY A 6 3.39 9.67 7.77
CA GLY A 6 4.23 9.49 6.58
C GLY A 6 4.11 8.12 5.92
N GLN A 7 3.52 7.13 6.58
CA GLN A 7 3.31 5.82 5.99
C GLN A 7 2.26 5.88 4.87
N TYR A 8 2.50 5.14 3.80
CA TYR A 8 1.63 5.03 2.65
C TYR A 8 0.74 3.80 2.75
N HIS A 9 -0.47 3.91 2.20
CA HIS A 9 -1.38 2.79 1.99
C HIS A 9 -2.20 3.01 0.72
N TYR A 10 -2.87 1.97 0.23
CA TYR A 10 -3.82 2.10 -0.87
C TYR A 10 -5.23 1.75 -0.40
N THR A 11 -6.24 2.39 -0.98
CA THR A 11 -7.65 2.07 -0.73
C THR A 11 -8.41 1.98 -2.05
N PRO A 12 -9.53 1.22 -2.12
CA PRO A 12 -10.41 1.25 -3.28
C PRO A 12 -10.91 2.67 -3.56
N HIS A 13 -10.81 3.09 -4.83
CA HIS A 13 -11.28 4.39 -5.31
C HIS A 13 -11.93 4.21 -6.69
N GLY A 14 -13.26 4.18 -6.71
CA GLY A 14 -14.03 3.85 -7.91
C GLY A 14 -13.67 2.44 -8.42
N ARG A 15 -13.20 2.35 -9.67
CA ARG A 15 -12.80 1.09 -10.32
C ARG A 15 -11.34 0.67 -10.06
N GLY A 16 -10.59 1.45 -9.29
CA GLY A 16 -9.17 1.19 -9.03
C GLY A 16 -8.79 1.38 -7.57
N PHE A 17 -7.50 1.59 -7.34
CA PHE A 17 -6.89 1.77 -6.03
C PHE A 17 -6.09 3.07 -6.05
N ARG A 18 -6.36 3.95 -5.09
CA ARG A 18 -5.62 5.21 -4.93
C ARG A 18 -4.69 5.11 -3.73
N ILE A 19 -3.52 5.72 -3.85
CA ILE A 19 -2.53 5.79 -2.77
C ILE A 19 -2.81 7.01 -1.89
N TYR A 20 -2.72 6.79 -0.58
CA TYR A 20 -2.87 7.78 0.48
C TYR A 20 -1.65 7.74 1.40
N ARG A 21 -1.32 8.89 1.99
CA ARG A 21 -0.27 9.04 2.99
C ARG A 21 -0.90 9.48 4.30
N TYR A 22 -0.57 8.80 5.40
CA TYR A 22 -1.00 9.23 6.73
C TYR A 22 -0.38 10.59 7.05
N THR A 23 -1.23 11.59 7.29
CA THR A 23 -0.84 12.96 7.64
C THR A 23 -0.93 13.20 9.14
N GLU A 24 -1.76 12.43 9.83
CA GLU A 24 -1.94 12.51 11.27
C GLU A 24 -2.27 11.13 11.84
N VAL A 25 -1.64 10.74 12.95
CA VAL A 25 -1.91 9.49 13.64
C VAL A 25 -1.81 9.72 15.15
N THR A 26 -2.95 9.80 15.83
CA THR A 26 -3.10 9.87 17.29
C THR A 26 -3.68 8.57 17.83
N ASP A 27 -3.77 8.42 19.15
CA ASP A 27 -4.29 7.18 19.76
C ASP A 27 -5.77 6.90 19.44
N SER A 28 -6.55 7.95 19.16
CA SER A 28 -7.98 7.86 18.86
C SER A 28 -8.34 8.18 17.41
N PHE A 29 -7.42 8.76 16.64
CA PHE A 29 -7.71 9.28 15.30
C PHE A 29 -6.57 9.06 14.32
N GLN A 30 -6.92 8.85 13.05
CA GLN A 30 -5.97 8.76 11.94
C GLN A 30 -6.55 9.50 10.74
N SER A 31 -5.73 10.34 10.12
CA SER A 31 -6.06 11.03 8.88
C SER A 31 -5.02 10.72 7.81
N ALA A 32 -5.49 10.62 6.57
CA ALA A 32 -4.63 10.41 5.41
C ALA A 32 -5.10 11.23 4.23
N SER A 33 -4.14 11.77 3.49
CA SER A 33 -4.38 12.57 2.29
C SER A 33 -4.00 11.79 1.03
N PRO A 34 -4.72 11.97 -0.09
CA PRO A 34 -4.38 11.33 -1.34
C PRO A 34 -3.03 11.83 -1.86
N VAL A 35 -2.21 10.93 -2.40
CA VAL A 35 -0.92 11.28 -3.01
C VAL A 35 -1.16 11.61 -4.48
N LEU A 36 -1.36 12.89 -4.79
CA LEU A 36 -1.81 13.34 -6.12
C LEU A 36 -0.79 13.10 -7.25
N SER A 37 0.48 12.90 -6.91
CA SER A 37 1.52 12.54 -7.87
C SER A 37 1.46 11.06 -8.30
N GLU A 38 0.70 10.22 -7.59
CA GLU A 38 0.54 8.81 -7.91
C GLU A 38 -0.72 8.58 -8.76
N PRO A 39 -0.66 7.69 -9.76
CA PRO A 39 -1.83 7.35 -10.56
C PRO A 39 -2.85 6.52 -9.75
N ILE A 40 -4.06 6.40 -10.29
CA ILE A 40 -4.99 5.36 -9.87
C ILE A 40 -4.52 4.03 -10.48
N PHE A 41 -4.33 3.02 -9.64
CA PHE A 41 -3.93 1.69 -10.07
C PHE A 41 -5.17 0.82 -10.28
N TYR A 42 -5.36 0.25 -11.48
CA TYR A 42 -6.47 -0.69 -11.74
C TYR A 42 -6.14 -2.14 -11.33
N ASP A 43 -4.89 -2.39 -10.96
CA ASP A 43 -4.40 -3.68 -10.48
C ASP A 43 -3.98 -3.53 -9.01
N ARG A 44 -4.56 -4.37 -8.15
CA ARG A 44 -4.30 -4.38 -6.72
C ARG A 44 -2.84 -4.71 -6.40
N GLU A 45 -2.22 -5.65 -7.13
CA GLU A 45 -0.82 -6.04 -6.88
C GLU A 45 0.13 -4.92 -7.27
N LYS A 46 -0.18 -4.14 -8.33
CA LYS A 46 0.59 -2.93 -8.67
C LYS A 46 0.46 -1.86 -7.59
N ALA A 47 -0.74 -1.61 -7.07
CA ALA A 47 -0.96 -0.68 -5.98
C ALA A 47 -0.19 -1.09 -4.70
N LYS A 48 -0.24 -2.39 -4.38
CA LYS A 48 0.50 -2.97 -3.24
C LYS A 48 2.00 -2.81 -3.41
N LYS A 49 2.55 -3.19 -4.56
CA LYS A 49 3.98 -3.04 -4.85
C LYS A 49 4.42 -1.58 -4.69
N ARG A 50 3.64 -0.64 -5.23
CA ARG A 50 3.94 0.79 -5.12
C ARG A 50 3.94 1.28 -3.67
N VAL A 51 2.99 0.86 -2.86
CA VAL A 51 2.98 1.18 -1.42
C VAL A 51 4.21 0.62 -0.70
N TYR A 52 4.67 -0.58 -1.05
CA TYR A 52 5.90 -1.14 -0.48
C TYR A 52 7.12 -0.30 -0.86
N GLU A 53 7.24 0.10 -2.14
CA GLU A 53 8.31 1.00 -2.61
C GLU A 53 8.30 2.33 -1.85
N LEU A 54 7.13 2.98 -1.73
CA LEU A 54 6.99 4.27 -1.06
C LEU A 54 7.30 4.21 0.45
N ASN A 55 7.05 3.07 1.09
CA ASN A 55 7.39 2.84 2.50
C ASN A 55 8.80 2.29 2.72
N GLY A 56 9.56 2.00 1.66
CA GLY A 56 10.87 1.35 1.76
C GLY A 56 10.79 -0.10 2.28
N TRP A 57 9.65 -0.77 2.15
CA TRP A 57 9.46 -2.15 2.57
C TRP A 57 9.94 -3.14 1.52
N LYS A 58 10.50 -4.27 1.97
CA LYS A 58 10.90 -5.35 1.06
C LYS A 58 9.64 -6.01 0.47
N TYR A 59 9.48 -5.89 -0.84
CA TYR A 59 8.43 -6.59 -1.57
C TYR A 59 8.89 -8.02 -1.88
N ASN A 60 8.69 -8.93 -0.92
CA ASN A 60 8.99 -10.34 -1.13
C ASN A 60 7.88 -10.95 -2.01
N ASN A 61 8.17 -11.12 -3.30
CA ASN A 61 7.27 -11.79 -4.23
C ASN A 61 7.46 -13.31 -4.24
N GLU A 62 8.17 -13.84 -3.24
CA GLU A 62 8.38 -15.27 -3.01
C GLU A 62 7.08 -15.92 -2.52
N ARG A 63 6.10 -16.01 -3.41
CA ARG A 63 5.30 -17.23 -3.46
C ARG A 63 6.23 -18.30 -4.01
N THR A 64 6.99 -18.92 -3.12
CA THR A 64 7.67 -20.17 -3.39
C THR A 64 6.62 -21.12 -3.97
N GLN A 65 6.73 -21.38 -5.26
CA GLN A 65 6.20 -22.59 -5.85
C GLN A 65 6.97 -23.75 -5.19
N THR A 66 6.48 -24.23 -4.06
CA THR A 66 6.77 -25.59 -3.60
C THR A 66 5.47 -26.38 -3.73
N SER A 67 5.11 -26.63 -4.98
CA SER A 67 4.26 -27.75 -5.35
C SER A 67 5.09 -28.60 -6.29
N SER A 68 5.29 -29.87 -5.90
CA SER A 68 5.74 -30.97 -6.75
C SER A 68 7.25 -31.15 -7.00
N ALA A 69 7.88 -31.94 -6.14
CA ALA A 69 8.71 -33.08 -6.55
C ALA A 69 8.15 -34.28 -5.75
N ARG A 70 7.25 -35.08 -6.36
CA ARG A 70 7.55 -36.39 -6.98
C ARG A 70 8.64 -37.18 -6.25
#